data_AF-A0A202BYK3-F1
#
_entry.id   AF-A0A202BYK3-F1
#
_cell.length_a   1.000
_cell.length_b   1.000
_cell.length_c   1.000
_cell.angle_alpha   90.00
_cell.angle_beta   90.00
_cell.angle_gamma   90.00
#
_symmetry.space_group_name_H-M   'P 1'
#
loop_
_entity.id
_entity.type
_entity.pdbx_description
1 polymer ?
#
loop_
_entity_poly.entity_id
_entity_poly.type
_entity_poly.pdbx_seq_one_letter_code
_entity_poly.pdbx_strand_id
1 'polypeptide(L)'
;MIETIKEYASKRIDLLKIEATEKSSLSAGMITYFVVLLVAFGFFIILFNFGIAFLIGKALGDQSYGFLIVAAFYLLTMILIVLFKKKIVNYVADQVIKFLNH
;
A
#
# COMPACT_ATOMS: atom_id res chain seq x y z
N MET A 1 23.78 40.30 -30.02
CA MET A 1 22.62 39.45 -30.44
C MET A 1 22.85 37.96 -30.14
N ILE A 2 24.04 37.40 -30.38
CA ILE A 2 24.35 35.99 -30.07
C ILE A 2 24.40 35.74 -28.55
N GLU A 3 24.87 36.73 -27.79
CA GLU A 3 25.04 36.64 -26.33
C GLU A 3 23.72 36.56 -25.58
N THR A 4 22.72 37.33 -25.99
CA THR A 4 21.35 37.23 -25.46
C THR A 4 20.69 35.90 -25.79
N ILE A 5 20.90 35.33 -26.98
CA ILE A 5 20.37 34.00 -27.33
C ILE A 5 20.98 32.91 -26.43
N LYS A 6 22.28 33.00 -26.15
CA LYS A 6 22.98 32.09 -25.24
C LYS A 6 22.47 32.21 -23.80
N GLU A 7 22.21 33.42 -23.35
CA GLU A 7 21.70 33.70 -22.00
C GLU A 7 20.23 33.26 -21.80
N TYR A 8 19.41 33.37 -22.85
CA TYR A 8 18.05 32.81 -22.87
C TYR A 8 18.05 31.29 -22.95
N ALA A 9 18.97 30.70 -23.71
CA ALA A 9 19.14 29.25 -23.79
C ALA A 9 19.63 28.68 -22.44
N SER A 10 20.59 29.33 -21.77
CA SER A 10 21.03 28.92 -20.43
C SER A 10 19.90 29.05 -19.39
N LYS A 11 19.15 30.17 -19.41
CA LYS A 11 17.98 30.32 -18.53
C LYS A 11 16.91 29.25 -18.75
N ARG A 12 16.63 28.85 -20.00
CA ARG A 12 15.69 27.75 -20.28
C ARG A 12 16.21 26.39 -19.80
N ILE A 13 17.51 26.15 -19.90
CA ILE A 13 18.15 24.93 -19.37
C ILE A 13 18.09 24.92 -17.83
N ASP A 14 18.35 26.06 -17.18
CA ASP A 14 18.25 26.18 -15.73
C ASP A 14 16.80 26.01 -15.24
N LEU A 15 15.82 26.58 -15.95
CA LEU A 15 14.40 26.38 -15.67
C LEU A 15 13.99 24.91 -15.82
N LEU A 16 14.42 24.23 -16.89
CA LEU A 16 14.17 22.80 -17.07
C LEU A 16 14.82 21.95 -15.98
N LYS A 17 15.99 22.34 -15.49
CA LYS A 17 16.70 21.65 -14.41
C LYS A 17 15.99 21.83 -13.07
N ILE A 18 15.48 23.04 -12.82
CA ILE A 18 14.67 23.37 -11.63
C ILE A 18 13.35 22.60 -11.68
N GLU A 19 12.60 22.67 -12.80
CA GLU A 19 11.35 21.91 -12.98
C GLU A 19 11.58 20.40 -12.89
N ALA A 20 12.64 19.86 -13.47
CA ALA A 20 12.97 18.43 -13.38
C ALA A 20 13.27 18.02 -11.92
N THR A 21 14.01 18.86 -11.19
CA THR A 21 14.33 18.63 -9.77
C THR A 21 13.08 18.74 -8.90
N GLU A 22 12.19 19.68 -9.22
CA GLU A 22 10.95 19.90 -8.48
C GLU A 22 9.94 18.78 -8.75
N LYS A 23 9.76 18.34 -10.00
CA LYS A 23 8.93 17.17 -10.36
C LYS A 23 9.47 15.87 -9.77
N SER A 24 10.79 15.67 -9.79
CA SER A 24 11.40 14.49 -9.16
C SER A 24 11.27 14.52 -7.64
N SER A 25 11.36 15.71 -7.03
CA SER A 25 11.23 15.88 -5.57
C SER A 25 9.78 15.77 -5.10
N LEU A 26 8.81 16.23 -5.89
CA LEU A 26 7.37 16.02 -5.65
C LEU A 26 7.00 14.54 -5.82
N SER A 27 7.54 13.87 -6.84
CA SER A 27 7.33 12.43 -7.02
C SER A 27 7.99 11.61 -5.90
N ALA A 28 9.23 11.92 -5.52
CA ALA A 28 9.92 11.29 -4.40
C ALA A 28 9.24 11.59 -3.05
N GLY A 29 8.72 12.81 -2.87
CA GLY A 29 7.94 13.20 -1.70
C GLY A 29 6.61 12.44 -1.62
N MET A 30 5.91 12.25 -2.73
CA MET A 30 4.69 11.44 -2.80
C MET A 30 4.97 9.96 -2.50
N ILE A 31 6.04 9.39 -3.06
CA ILE A 31 6.45 8.01 -2.77
C ILE A 31 6.82 7.87 -1.30
N THR A 32 7.59 8.81 -0.74
CA THR A 32 7.98 8.81 0.67
C THR A 32 6.74 8.92 1.57
N TYR A 33 5.80 9.82 1.25
CA TYR A 33 4.53 9.94 1.95
C TYR A 33 3.74 8.64 1.92
N PHE A 34 3.60 8.00 0.75
CA PHE A 34 2.92 6.71 0.62
C PHE A 34 3.60 5.61 1.43
N VAL A 35 4.93 5.54 1.42
CA VAL A 35 5.69 4.55 2.21
C VAL A 35 5.46 4.78 3.70
N VAL A 36 5.59 6.02 4.19
CA VAL A 36 5.35 6.34 5.61
C VAL A 36 3.91 6.04 6.00
N LEU A 37 2.93 6.38 5.15
CA LEU A 37 1.52 6.09 5.37
C LEU A 37 1.27 4.58 5.44
N LEU A 38 1.85 3.80 4.53
CA LEU A 38 1.70 2.34 4.49
C LEU A 38 2.33 1.69 5.73
N VAL A 39 3.50 2.15 6.16
CA VAL A 39 4.13 1.70 7.41
C VAL A 39 3.25 2.03 8.62
N ALA A 40 2.79 3.28 8.74
CA ALA A 40 1.91 3.70 9.84
C ALA A 40 0.61 2.90 9.87
N PHE A 41 0.02 2.66 8.70
CA PHE A 41 -1.19 1.86 8.56
C PHE A 41 -0.95 0.38 8.91
N GLY A 42 0.21 -0.18 8.55
CA GLY A 42 0.63 -1.51 8.97
C GLY A 42 0.73 -1.64 10.50
N PHE A 43 1.37 -0.68 11.16
CA PHE A 43 1.41 -0.62 12.62
C PHE A 43 0.02 -0.51 13.24
N PHE A 44 -0.86 0.32 12.66
CA PHE A 44 -2.25 0.43 13.10
C PHE A 44 -2.99 -0.90 13.03
N ILE A 45 -2.89 -1.64 11.91
CA ILE A 45 -3.55 -2.95 11.74
C ILE A 45 -3.06 -3.97 12.78
N ILE A 46 -1.76 -3.99 13.06
CA ILE A 46 -1.18 -4.90 14.05
C ILE A 46 -1.76 -4.58 15.44
N LEU A 47 -1.70 -3.32 15.87
CA LEU A 47 -2.24 -2.90 17.16
C LEU A 47 -3.75 -3.11 17.26
N PHE A 48 -4.47 -2.88 16.16
CA PHE A 48 -5.91 -3.13 16.09
C PHE A 48 -6.24 -4.62 16.28
N ASN A 49 -5.46 -5.52 15.69
CA ASN A 49 -5.58 -6.96 15.91
C ASN A 49 -5.38 -7.37 17.36
N PHE A 50 -4.32 -6.85 17.98
CA PHE A 50 -4.11 -7.04 19.41
C PHE A 50 -5.29 -6.50 20.21
N GLY A 51 -5.77 -5.30 19.89
CA GLY A 51 -6.94 -4.68 20.54
C GLY A 51 -8.19 -5.55 20.49
N ILE A 52 -8.50 -6.14 19.33
CA ILE A 52 -9.62 -7.08 19.17
C ILE A 52 -9.40 -8.33 20.04
N ALA A 53 -8.20 -8.92 19.99
CA ALA A 53 -7.89 -10.09 20.81
C ALA A 53 -8.04 -9.79 22.31
N PHE A 54 -7.60 -8.61 22.77
CA PHE A 54 -7.80 -8.13 24.15
C PHE A 54 -9.27 -7.87 24.51
N LEU A 55 -10.05 -7.30 23.59
CA LEU A 55 -11.47 -7.04 23.85
C LEU A 55 -12.26 -8.35 23.96
N ILE A 56 -12.03 -9.29 23.05
CA ILE A 56 -12.64 -10.62 23.09
C ILE A 56 -12.17 -11.37 24.34
N GLY A 57 -10.86 -11.36 24.62
CA GLY A 57 -10.29 -12.00 25.80
C GLY A 57 -10.89 -11.49 27.11
N LYS A 58 -11.03 -10.15 27.24
CA LYS A 58 -11.68 -9.53 28.41
C LYS A 58 -13.16 -9.91 28.53
N ALA A 59 -13.89 -10.00 27.42
CA ALA A 59 -15.30 -10.40 27.43
C ALA A 59 -15.49 -11.86 27.86
N LEU A 60 -14.51 -12.74 27.54
CA LEU A 60 -14.51 -14.15 27.95
C LEU A 60 -13.90 -14.40 29.33
N GLY A 61 -13.37 -13.35 29.99
CA GLY A 61 -12.78 -13.42 31.33
C GLY A 61 -11.32 -13.89 31.37
N ASP A 62 -10.77 -14.38 30.25
CA ASP A 62 -9.36 -14.76 30.13
C ASP A 62 -8.82 -14.40 28.74
N GLN A 63 -7.70 -13.68 28.77
CA GLN A 63 -7.03 -13.11 27.60
C GLN A 63 -6.59 -14.17 26.59
N SER A 64 -6.28 -15.37 27.05
CA SER A 64 -5.81 -16.50 26.24
C SER A 64 -6.86 -16.95 25.24
N TYR A 65 -8.14 -16.95 25.63
CA TYR A 65 -9.24 -17.30 24.74
C TYR A 65 -9.44 -16.26 23.63
N GLY A 66 -9.17 -14.98 23.92
CA GLY A 66 -9.21 -13.92 22.92
C GLY A 66 -8.25 -14.17 21.76
N PHE A 67 -7.00 -14.54 22.09
CA PHE A 67 -6.01 -14.90 21.08
C PHE A 67 -6.35 -16.21 20.35
N LEU A 68 -6.87 -17.23 21.05
CA LEU A 68 -7.26 -18.50 20.44
C LEU A 68 -8.40 -18.33 19.42
N ILE A 69 -9.40 -17.50 19.72
CA ILE A 69 -10.52 -17.24 18.81
C ILE A 69 -10.02 -16.50 17.56
N VAL A 70 -9.19 -15.49 17.73
CA VAL A 70 -8.60 -14.75 16.60
C VAL A 70 -7.73 -15.68 15.73
N ALA A 71 -6.94 -16.56 16.35
CA ALA A 71 -6.15 -17.56 15.64
C ALA A 71 -7.02 -18.58 14.88
N ALA A 72 -8.10 -19.07 15.49
CA ALA A 72 -9.04 -19.98 14.85
C ALA A 72 -9.75 -19.31 13.66
N PHE A 73 -10.11 -18.04 13.78
CA PHE A 73 -10.66 -17.25 12.68
C PHE A 73 -9.66 -17.14 11.52
N TYR A 74 -8.40 -16.83 11.79
CA TYR A 74 -7.36 -16.78 10.76
C TYR A 74 -7.13 -18.14 10.09
N LEU A 75 -7.14 -19.22 10.86
CA LEU A 75 -7.03 -20.59 10.33
C LEU A 75 -8.20 -20.94 9.41
N LEU A 76 -9.43 -20.63 9.84
CA LEU A 76 -10.63 -20.84 9.03
C LEU A 76 -10.55 -20.07 7.71
N THR A 77 -10.11 -18.81 7.78
CA THR A 77 -9.91 -17.96 6.59
C THR A 77 -8.90 -18.57 5.64
N MET A 78 -7.79 -19.11 6.15
CA MET A 78 -6.78 -19.82 5.35
C MET A 78 -7.36 -21.05 4.66
N ILE A 79 -8.16 -21.86 5.36
CA ILE A 79 -8.83 -23.03 4.78
C ILE A 79 -9.78 -22.61 3.65
N LEU A 80 -10.58 -21.56 3.87
CA LEU A 80 -11.48 -21.04 2.83
C LEU A 80 -10.70 -20.60 1.59
N ILE A 81 -9.59 -19.88 1.74
CA ILE A 81 -8.75 -19.44 0.61
C ILE A 81 -8.23 -20.65 -0.18
N VAL A 82 -7.78 -21.71 0.50
CA VAL A 82 -7.28 -22.92 -0.17
C VAL A 82 -8.39 -23.64 -0.92
N LEU A 83 -9.59 -23.76 -0.34
CA LEU A 83 -10.75 -24.36 -1.01
C LEU A 83 -11.19 -23.54 -2.24
N PHE A 84 -11.22 -22.22 -2.12
CA PHE A 84 -11.60 -21.31 -3.21
C PHE A 84 -10.44 -20.98 -4.17
N LYS A 85 -9.25 -21.56 -3.99
CA LYS A 85 -8.06 -21.31 -4.82
C LYS A 85 -8.37 -21.33 -6.31
N LYS A 86 -9.06 -22.37 -6.79
CA LYS A 86 -9.41 -22.49 -8.22
C LYS A 86 -10.33 -21.36 -8.69
N LYS A 87 -11.31 -20.96 -7.87
CA LYS A 87 -12.25 -19.89 -8.19
C LYS A 87 -11.56 -18.52 -8.20
N ILE A 88 -10.68 -18.27 -7.23
CA ILE A 88 -9.89 -17.03 -7.14
C ILE A 88 -8.95 -16.90 -8.33
N VAL A 89 -8.21 -17.95 -8.68
CA VAL A 89 -7.28 -17.93 -9.82
C VAL A 89 -8.01 -17.67 -11.13
N ASN A 90 -9.13 -18.35 -11.37
CA ASN A 90 -9.92 -18.14 -12.58
C ASN A 90 -10.51 -16.72 -12.63
N TYR A 91 -11.01 -16.20 -11.50
CA TYR A 91 -11.53 -14.83 -11.44
C TYR A 91 -10.46 -13.78 -11.75
N VAL A 92 -9.26 -13.93 -11.19
CA VAL A 92 -8.14 -13.01 -11.46
C VAL A 92 -7.71 -13.12 -12.93
N ALA A 93 -7.63 -14.34 -13.48
CA ALA A 93 -7.30 -14.55 -14.89
C ALA A 93 -8.33 -13.87 -15.82
N ASP A 94 -9.62 -14.02 -15.54
CA ASP A 94 -10.69 -13.39 -16.32
C ASP A 94 -10.63 -11.85 -16.25
N GLN A 95 -10.29 -11.28 -15.09
CA GLN A 95 -10.10 -9.83 -14.94
C GLN A 95 -8.90 -9.32 -15.75
N VAL A 96 -7.79 -10.05 -15.74
CA VAL A 96 -6.60 -9.71 -16.54
C VAL A 96 -6.92 -9.80 -18.04
N ILE A 97 -7.64 -10.83 -18.48
CA ILE A 97 -8.06 -10.98 -19.88
C ILE A 97 -8.99 -9.84 -20.29
N LYS A 98 -9.94 -9.44 -19.44
CA LYS A 98 -10.82 -8.28 -19.71
C LYS A 98 -10.07 -6.96 -19.77
N PHE A 99 -9.05 -6.78 -18.94
CA PHE A 99 -8.22 -5.57 -18.96
C PHE A 99 -7.33 -5.47 -20.20
N LEU A 100 -6.87 -6.61 -20.73
CA LEU A 100 -6.05 -6.69 -21.96
C LEU A 100 -6.85 -6.60 -23.27
N ASN A 101 -8.13 -6.97 -23.25
CA ASN A 101 -9.01 -6.91 -24.41
C ASN A 101 -9.76 -5.57 -24.55
N HIS A 102 -9.28 -4.54 -23.85
CA HIS A 102 -9.70 -3.15 -23.95
C HIS A 102 -8.50 -2.29 -24.32
#